data_AF-A0A382DRE6-F1
#
_entry.id   AF-A0A382DRE6-F1
#
_cell.length_a   1.000
_cell.length_b   1.000
_cell.length_c   1.000
_cell.angle_alpha   90.00
_cell.angle_beta   90.00
_cell.angle_gamma   90.00
#
_symmetry.space_group_name_H-M   'P 1'
#
loop_
_entity.id
_entity.type
_entity.pdbx_description
1 polymer ?
#
loop_
_entity_poly.entity_id
_entity_poly.type
_entity_poly.pdbx_seq_one_letter_code
_entity_poly.pdbx_strand_id
1 'polypeptide(L)' 'MGTRTERDSIGPIDVPSDRYYGAQTQRSFENF' A
#
# COMPACT_ATOMS: atom_id res chain seq x y z
N MET A 1 -1.70 13.67 6.28
CA MET A 1 -1.92 12.22 6.08
C MET A 1 -0.56 11.58 5.96
N GLY A 2 -0.24 10.62 6.84
CA GLY A 2 1.03 9.89 6.77
C GLY A 2 0.90 8.63 5.91
N THR A 3 2.03 8.05 5.55
CA THR A 3 2.11 6.72 4.93
C THR A 3 2.80 5.74 5.89
N ARG A 4 2.50 4.46 5.71
CA ARG A 4 3.19 3.34 6.33
C ARG A 4 3.77 2.46 5.23
N THR A 5 5.02 2.07 5.38
CA THR A 5 5.65 1.14 4.42
C THR A 5 5.20 -0.28 4.73
N GLU A 6 4.53 -0.91 3.78
CA GLU A 6 4.18 -2.33 3.82
C GLU A 6 4.96 -3.11 2.78
N ARG A 7 5.10 -4.43 2.97
CA ARG A 7 5.78 -5.31 2.02
C ARG A 7 4.86 -6.47 1.62
N ASP A 8 4.79 -6.73 0.33
CA ASP A 8 4.21 -7.95 -0.25
C ASP A 8 5.29 -8.76 -1.00
N SER A 9 4.87 -9.73 -1.81
CA SER A 9 5.78 -10.55 -2.63
C SER A 9 6.51 -9.77 -3.73
N ILE A 10 6.07 -8.55 -4.05
CA ILE A 10 6.65 -7.69 -5.10
C ILE A 10 7.63 -6.67 -4.50
N GLY A 11 7.56 -6.43 -3.18
CA GLY A 11 8.52 -5.58 -2.46
C GLY A 11 7.82 -4.58 -1.54
N PRO A 12 8.56 -3.60 -0.99
CA PRO A 12 7.99 -2.53 -0.18
C PRO A 12 7.14 -1.58 -1.03
N ILE A 13 6.12 -0.96 -0.42
CA ILE A 13 5.27 0.08 -0.98
C ILE A 13 4.72 0.97 0.14
N ASP A 14 4.48 2.25 -0.17
CA ASP A 14 3.85 3.18 0.75
C ASP A 14 2.32 3.07 0.69
N VAL A 15 1.71 2.76 1.84
CA VAL A 15 0.26 2.66 2.00
C VAL A 15 -0.22 3.82 2.87
N PRO A 16 -1.31 4.54 2.52
CA PRO A 16 -1.84 5.61 3.36
C PRO A 16 -2.21 5.09 4.76
N SER A 17 -1.72 5.76 5.81
CA SER A 17 -1.90 5.32 7.20
C SER A 17 -3.32 5.50 7.73
N ASP A 18 -4.17 6.24 7.01
CA ASP A 18 -5.59 6.45 7.30
C ASP A 18 -6.51 5.43 6.63
N ARG A 19 -5.96 4.46 5.91
CA ARG A 19 -6.70 3.40 5.20
C ARG A 19 -6.54 2.05 5.89
N TYR A 20 -7.60 1.25 5.82
CA TYR A 20 -7.63 -0.10 6.39
C TYR A 20 -7.07 -1.18 5.44
N TYR A 21 -6.82 -0.86 4.16
CA TYR A 21 -6.22 -1.80 3.21
C TYR A 21 -4.68 -1.79 3.29
N GLY A 22 -4.06 -2.80 2.69
CA GLY A 22 -2.59 -3.00 2.69
C GLY A 22 -1.94 -2.96 1.30
N ALA A 23 -0.72 -3.50 1.22
CA ALA A 23 0.16 -3.43 0.05
C ALA A 23 -0.48 -3.89 -1.27
N GLN A 24 -1.11 -5.08 -1.31
CA GLN A 24 -1.69 -5.58 -2.57
C GLN A 24 -2.83 -4.69 -3.08
N THR A 25 -3.70 -4.20 -2.19
CA THR A 25 -4.79 -3.30 -2.58
C THR A 25 -4.25 -1.94 -3.02
N GLN A 26 -3.22 -1.41 -2.37
CA GLN A 26 -2.54 -0.19 -2.80
C GLN A 26 -1.97 -0.37 -4.22
N ARG A 27 -1.35 -1.51 -4.52
CA ARG A 27 -0.89 -1.81 -5.89
C ARG A 27 -2.04 -1.87 -6.87
N SER A 28 -3.17 -2.47 -6.52
CA SER A 28 -4.35 -2.48 -7.39
C SER A 28 -4.82 -1.05 -7.71
N PHE A 29 -4.84 -0.13 -6.73
CA PHE A 29 -5.19 1.28 -6.96
C PHE A 29 -4.21 2.04 -7.86
N GLU A 30 -2.93 1.64 -7.90
CA GLU A 30 -1.94 2.28 -8.79
C GLU A 30 -1.97 1.75 -10.23
N ASN A 31 -2.50 0.54 -10.42
CA ASN A 31 -2.52 -0.13 -11.72
C ASN A 31 -3.88 -0.08 -12.43
N PHE A 32 -4.99 0.20 -11.72
CA PHE A 32 -6.36 0.19 -12.23
C PHE A 32 -7.19 1.35 -11.67
#